data_AF-A0A6C0F6F2-F1
#
_entry.id   AF-A0A6C0F6F2-F1
#
_cell.length_a   1.000
_cell.length_b   1.000
_cell.length_c   1.000
_cell.angle_alpha   90.00
_cell.angle_beta   90.00
_cell.angle_gamma   90.00
#
_symmetry.space_group_name_H-M   'P 1'
#
loop_
_entity.id
_entity.type
_entity.pdbx_description
1 polymer ?
#
loop_
_entity_poly.entity_id
_entity_poly.type
_entity_poly.pdbx_seq_one_letter_code
_entity_poly.pdbx_strand_id
1 'polypeptide(L)'
;MLVYKVSDFINIEKNNTINELNKASIDIINAISKKVGAPTYRKTPVFRKKKQEQETIINGQIFKKTKFINKIDEDEINLDKIRESLNKLTRKNYNQISKEIIMNIKHFIYSKNKIILISIGKSIFDISSVNKFWVKIYAELFNELIKSFPVMKEICIKNFDSYMNLFNNIEVVDEKNYDNFCKVNKTNEKRRSLTDFYTKLFTYDILSRKNMFSILFELIKKMKYETKHKNVEIMEEIFENINIILSNIGKNIENSEKYTFICEEIIEIYNLIDSTGISKKLIFKLSDLFEELDIEYE
;
A
#
# COMPACT_ATOMS: atom_id res chain seq x y z
N MET A 1 14.20 2.11 63.42
CA MET A 1 13.58 2.87 62.32
C MET A 1 14.65 3.81 61.79
N LEU A 2 15.05 3.69 60.52
CA LEU A 2 16.01 4.62 59.93
C LEU A 2 15.32 5.98 59.78
N VAL A 3 15.84 7.00 60.47
CA VAL A 3 15.30 8.36 60.42
C VAL A 3 16.34 9.24 59.74
N TYR A 4 16.02 9.67 58.53
CA TYR A 4 16.86 10.57 57.74
C TYR A 4 16.58 12.02 58.14
N LYS A 5 17.64 12.81 58.33
CA LYS A 5 17.58 14.24 58.64
C LYS A 5 17.79 15.05 57.36
N VAL A 6 17.31 16.29 57.36
CA VAL A 6 17.49 17.24 56.23
C VAL A 6 18.97 17.41 55.85
N SER A 7 19.87 17.36 56.83
CA SER A 7 21.32 17.38 56.61
C SER A 7 21.83 16.24 55.73
N ASP A 8 21.20 15.07 55.78
CA ASP A 8 21.62 13.89 55.04
C ASP A 8 21.35 14.09 53.54
N PHE A 9 20.22 14.71 53.19
CA PHE A 9 19.88 15.05 51.80
C PHE A 9 20.78 16.15 51.24
N ILE A 10 21.09 17.19 52.03
CA ILE A 10 22.01 18.27 51.63
C ILE A 10 23.42 17.72 51.39
N ASN A 11 23.87 16.76 52.19
CA ASN A 11 25.16 16.10 52.00
C ASN A 11 25.19 15.25 50.73
N ILE A 12 24.09 14.54 50.40
CA ILE A 12 23.97 13.77 49.16
C ILE A 12 23.97 14.69 47.93
N GLU A 13 23.26 15.82 48.00
CA GLU A 13 23.21 16.83 46.94
C GLU A 13 24.60 17.45 46.69
N LYS A 14 25.30 17.86 47.75
CA LYS A 14 26.64 18.48 47.64
C LYS A 14 27.71 17.51 47.16
N ASN A 15 27.62 16.24 47.54
CA ASN A 15 28.63 15.24 47.21
C ASN A 15 28.38 14.52 45.88
N ASN A 16 27.26 14.81 45.19
CA ASN A 16 26.89 14.22 43.90
C ASN A 16 27.04 12.69 43.86
N THR A 17 26.73 12.02 44.98
CA THR A 17 26.94 10.58 45.15
C THR A 17 25.89 9.71 44.47
N ILE A 18 24.90 10.34 43.81
CA ILE A 18 23.88 9.64 43.04
C ILE A 18 24.43 9.45 41.64
N ASN A 19 24.81 8.23 41.31
CA ASN A 19 25.18 7.87 39.94
C ASN A 19 24.02 8.21 39.00
N GLU A 20 24.33 8.78 37.83
CA GLU A 20 23.33 8.96 36.78
C GLU A 20 22.64 7.63 36.49
N LEU A 21 21.33 7.69 36.26
CA LEU A 21 20.57 6.54 35.80
C LEU A 21 21.26 5.98 34.56
N ASN A 22 21.40 4.66 34.50
CA ASN A 22 22.01 4.07 33.32
C ASN A 22 21.18 4.41 32.06
N LYS A 23 21.86 4.43 30.91
CA LYS A 23 21.24 4.82 29.65
C LYS A 23 19.99 3.99 29.32
N ALA A 24 19.99 2.69 29.65
CA ALA A 24 18.84 1.82 29.45
C ALA A 24 17.59 2.25 30.25
N SER A 25 17.76 2.65 31.51
CA SER A 25 16.68 3.17 32.35
C SER A 25 16.16 4.51 31.83
N ILE A 26 17.07 5.41 31.41
CA ILE A 26 16.70 6.69 30.80
C ILE A 26 15.89 6.46 29.52
N ASP A 27 16.32 5.53 28.66
CA ASP A 27 15.62 5.17 27.42
C ASP A 27 14.20 4.63 27.70
N ILE A 28 14.03 3.78 28.72
CA ILE A 28 12.72 3.27 29.15
C ILE A 28 11.82 4.42 29.65
N ILE A 29 12.34 5.31 30.51
CA ILE A 29 11.59 6.46 31.03
C ILE A 29 11.12 7.36 29.88
N ASN A 30 12.01 7.66 28.94
CA ASN A 30 11.69 8.46 27.76
C ASN A 30 10.65 7.77 26.86
N ALA A 31 10.76 6.45 26.66
CA ALA A 31 9.79 5.69 25.89
C ALA A 31 8.40 5.70 26.53
N ILE A 32 8.31 5.55 27.86
CA ILE A 32 7.05 5.63 28.61
C ILE A 32 6.48 7.04 28.51
N SER A 33 7.29 8.07 28.79
CA SER A 33 6.89 9.48 28.71
C SER A 33 6.29 9.83 27.35
N LYS A 34 6.94 9.40 26.26
CA LYS A 34 6.44 9.58 24.89
C LYS A 34 5.12 8.86 24.63
N LYS A 35 4.96 7.63 25.15
CA LYS A 35 3.70 6.86 25.02
C LYS A 35 2.56 7.50 25.81
N VAL A 36 2.79 7.95 27.04
CA VAL A 36 1.74 8.54 27.90
C VAL A 36 1.43 10.00 27.56
N GLY A 37 2.36 10.69 26.90
CA GLY A 37 2.20 12.06 26.41
C GLY A 37 1.56 12.16 25.02
N ALA A 38 1.41 11.04 24.29
CA ALA A 38 0.81 11.05 22.96
C ALA A 38 -0.66 11.55 23.02
N PRO A 39 -1.14 12.36 22.06
CA PRO A 39 -2.53 12.83 22.02
C PRO A 39 -3.56 11.69 22.02
N THR A 40 -3.16 10.52 21.52
CA THR A 40 -3.96 9.31 21.43
C THR A 40 -3.94 8.46 22.72
N TYR A 41 -3.10 8.80 23.71
CA TYR A 41 -3.01 8.06 24.96
C TYR A 41 -4.21 8.33 25.87
N ARG A 42 -4.92 7.27 26.24
CA ARG A 42 -6.08 7.36 27.13
C ARG A 42 -5.61 7.40 28.59
N LYS A 43 -5.65 8.59 29.19
CA LYS A 43 -5.16 8.88 30.54
C LYS A 43 -5.98 8.24 31.68
N THR A 44 -7.22 7.82 31.43
CA THR A 44 -8.13 7.30 32.46
C THR A 44 -8.73 5.94 32.07
N PRO A 45 -8.83 4.99 33.03
CA PRO A 45 -9.60 3.77 32.84
C PRO A 45 -11.07 4.11 32.55
N VAL A 46 -11.66 3.50 31.53
CA VAL A 46 -13.06 3.76 31.16
C VAL A 46 -13.98 2.97 32.09
N PHE A 47 -14.44 3.60 33.17
CA PHE A 47 -15.52 3.04 34.00
C PHE A 47 -16.85 3.19 33.26
N ARG A 48 -17.48 2.06 32.91
CA ARG A 48 -18.79 2.04 32.23
C ARG A 48 -19.89 2.52 33.19
N LYS A 49 -20.30 3.79 33.08
CA LYS A 49 -21.60 4.22 33.60
C LYS A 49 -22.67 3.89 32.54
N LYS A 50 -23.67 3.08 32.90
CA LYS A 50 -24.92 2.96 32.13
C LYS A 50 -25.56 4.36 32.12
N LYS A 51 -25.39 5.11 31.04
CA LYS A 51 -26.17 6.32 30.77
C LYS A 51 -27.35 5.91 29.91
N GLN A 52 -28.57 6.24 30.36
CA GLN A 52 -29.74 6.25 29.47
C GLN A 52 -29.49 7.31 28.40
N GLU A 53 -29.54 6.90 27.13
CA GLU A 53 -29.43 7.81 25.99
C GLU A 53 -30.76 8.57 25.86
N GLN A 54 -30.75 9.88 26.08
CA GLN A 54 -31.84 10.77 25.67
C GLN A 54 -31.47 11.38 24.32
N GLU A 55 -32.39 11.30 23.36
CA GLU A 55 -32.20 11.89 22.03
C GLU A 55 -32.15 13.42 22.14
N THR A 56 -31.10 14.01 21.57
CA THR A 56 -30.95 15.47 21.54
C THR A 56 -31.56 15.97 20.24
N ILE A 57 -32.68 16.69 20.33
CA ILE A 57 -33.33 17.32 19.18
C ILE A 57 -32.76 18.73 19.04
N ILE A 58 -32.21 19.05 17.87
CA ILE A 58 -31.74 20.40 17.53
C ILE A 58 -32.49 20.80 16.26
N ASN A 59 -33.23 21.92 16.31
CA ASN A 59 -34.01 22.46 15.18
C ASN A 59 -34.93 21.43 14.49
N GLY A 60 -35.64 20.61 15.28
CA GLY A 60 -36.58 19.61 14.75
C GLY A 60 -35.94 18.39 14.10
N GLN A 61 -34.60 18.29 14.10
CA GLN A 61 -33.87 17.11 13.63
C GLN A 61 -33.24 16.36 14.81
N ILE A 62 -33.38 15.04 14.82
CA ILE A 62 -32.71 14.16 15.76
C ILE A 62 -31.21 14.22 15.45
N PHE A 63 -30.42 14.81 16.34
CA PHE A 63 -28.98 14.87 16.18
C PHE A 63 -28.40 13.45 16.32
N LYS A 64 -28.04 12.83 15.19
CA LYS A 64 -27.30 11.55 15.20
C LYS A 64 -25.86 11.80 15.66
N LYS A 65 -25.65 11.77 16.97
CA LYS A 65 -24.32 11.85 17.56
C LYS A 65 -23.45 10.72 17.02
N THR A 66 -22.28 11.06 16.48
CA THR A 66 -21.28 10.07 16.05
C THR A 66 -20.89 9.20 17.23
N LYS A 67 -21.30 7.94 17.22
CA LYS A 67 -20.92 6.96 18.25
C LYS A 67 -19.51 6.47 17.92
N PHE A 68 -18.53 6.92 18.70
CA PHE A 68 -17.21 6.28 18.69
C PHE A 68 -17.35 4.89 19.31
N ILE A 69 -17.39 3.86 18.46
CA ILE A 69 -17.35 2.47 18.92
C ILE A 69 -15.95 2.28 19.50
N ASN A 70 -15.87 2.12 20.82
CA ASN A 70 -14.64 1.67 21.45
C ASN A 70 -14.43 0.22 21.03
N LYS A 71 -13.51 -0.01 20.09
CA LYS A 71 -13.06 -1.37 19.75
C LYS A 71 -12.51 -2.01 21.02
N ILE A 72 -13.02 -3.20 21.35
CA ILE A 72 -12.63 -3.96 22.55
C ILE A 72 -11.57 -5.00 22.17
N ASP A 73 -11.57 -5.43 20.91
CA ASP A 73 -10.61 -6.41 20.40
C ASP A 73 -9.23 -5.76 20.23
N GLU A 74 -8.26 -6.32 20.95
CA GLU A 74 -6.85 -5.91 20.90
C GLU A 74 -6.27 -6.10 19.49
N ASP A 75 -6.68 -7.13 18.76
CA ASP A 75 -6.24 -7.39 17.39
C ASP A 75 -6.69 -6.26 16.45
N GLU A 76 -7.94 -5.80 16.57
CA GLU A 76 -8.46 -4.68 15.77
C GLU A 76 -7.79 -3.36 16.09
N ILE A 77 -7.53 -3.07 17.38
CA ILE A 77 -6.81 -1.87 17.81
C ILE A 77 -5.40 -1.85 17.20
N ASN A 78 -4.73 -2.99 17.16
CA ASN A 78 -3.37 -3.09 16.65
C ASN A 78 -3.32 -3.00 15.11
N LEU A 79 -4.31 -3.54 14.41
CA LEU A 79 -4.48 -3.32 12.97
C LEU A 79 -4.68 -1.84 12.65
N ASP A 80 -5.48 -1.12 13.44
CA ASP A 80 -5.68 0.32 13.26
C ASP A 80 -4.39 1.11 13.50
N LYS A 81 -3.58 0.75 14.51
CA LYS A 81 -2.25 1.38 14.73
C LYS A 81 -1.31 1.17 13.56
N ILE A 82 -1.32 -0.03 12.97
CA ILE A 82 -0.50 -0.32 11.78
C ILE A 82 -1.00 0.52 10.59
N ARG A 83 -2.31 0.60 10.35
CA ARG A 83 -2.88 1.47 9.30
C ARG A 83 -2.55 2.94 9.52
N GLU A 84 -2.63 3.42 10.75
CA GLU A 84 -2.22 4.78 11.12
C GLU A 84 -0.73 5.01 10.82
N SER A 85 0.13 4.05 11.17
CA SER A 85 1.57 4.10 10.89
C SER A 85 1.86 4.09 9.39
N LEU A 86 1.17 3.24 8.62
CA LEU A 86 1.26 3.20 7.17
C LEU A 86 0.87 4.53 6.54
N ASN A 87 -0.22 5.16 7.00
CA ASN A 87 -0.66 6.47 6.50
C ASN A 87 0.29 7.62 6.88
N LYS A 88 1.06 7.48 7.96
CA LYS A 88 2.10 8.46 8.36
C LYS A 88 3.44 8.22 7.67
N LEU A 89 3.58 7.11 6.95
CA LEU A 89 4.83 6.71 6.32
C LEU A 89 5.17 7.65 5.16
N THR A 90 6.35 8.26 5.23
CA THR A 90 6.90 9.14 4.20
C THR A 90 8.38 8.85 4.04
N ARG A 91 9.02 9.35 2.98
CA ARG A 91 10.47 9.19 2.79
C ARG A 91 11.29 9.74 3.97
N LYS A 92 10.84 10.84 4.59
CA LYS A 92 11.58 11.53 5.66
C LYS A 92 11.60 10.75 6.97
N ASN A 93 10.51 10.05 7.29
CA ASN A 93 10.34 9.32 8.55
C ASN A 93 10.35 7.79 8.36
N TYR A 94 10.71 7.31 7.16
CA TYR A 94 10.65 5.91 6.77
C TYR A 94 11.35 5.00 7.77
N ASN A 95 12.62 5.23 8.05
CA ASN A 95 13.44 4.40 8.95
C ASN A 95 12.85 4.26 10.36
N GLN A 96 12.17 5.29 10.86
CA GLN A 96 11.58 5.25 12.20
C GLN A 96 10.25 4.48 12.16
N ILE A 97 9.38 4.81 11.22
CA ILE A 97 8.03 4.24 11.13
C ILE A 97 8.08 2.78 10.65
N SER A 98 8.95 2.41 9.71
CA SER A 98 9.08 1.02 9.25
C SER A 98 9.50 0.09 10.39
N LYS A 99 10.48 0.53 11.21
CA LYS A 99 10.91 -0.19 12.43
C LYS A 99 9.78 -0.31 13.44
N GLU A 100 9.02 0.76 13.66
CA GLU A 100 7.86 0.73 14.56
C GLU A 100 6.80 -0.27 14.08
N ILE A 101 6.48 -0.28 12.79
CA ILE A 101 5.57 -1.25 12.18
C ILE A 101 6.08 -2.67 12.41
N ILE A 102 7.35 -2.95 12.08
CA ILE A 102 7.93 -4.29 12.23
C ILE A 102 7.93 -4.73 13.69
N MET A 103 8.29 -3.86 14.63
CA MET A 103 8.28 -4.16 16.06
C MET A 103 6.87 -4.45 16.56
N ASN A 104 5.89 -3.65 16.15
CA ASN A 104 4.49 -3.88 16.46
C ASN A 104 4.07 -5.26 15.97
N ILE A 105 4.35 -5.61 14.71
CA ILE A 105 4.01 -6.92 14.15
C ILE A 105 4.71 -8.07 14.92
N LYS A 106 6.00 -7.94 15.25
CA LYS A 106 6.73 -8.95 16.03
C LYS A 106 6.10 -9.20 17.40
N HIS A 107 5.64 -8.15 18.07
CA HIS A 107 4.98 -8.26 19.37
C HIS A 107 3.66 -9.05 19.29
N PHE A 108 2.92 -8.93 18.18
CA PHE A 108 1.59 -9.56 18.03
C PHE A 108 1.61 -10.99 17.46
N ILE A 109 2.71 -11.40 16.84
CA ILE A 109 2.81 -12.70 16.16
C ILE A 109 2.82 -13.90 17.12
N TYR A 110 3.02 -13.70 18.43
CA TYR A 110 3.15 -14.80 19.40
C TYR A 110 1.89 -15.68 19.59
N SER A 111 0.69 -15.25 19.17
CA SER A 111 -0.56 -16.01 19.42
C SER A 111 -1.46 -16.31 18.21
N LYS A 112 -1.45 -15.51 17.12
CA LYS A 112 -2.28 -15.73 15.89
C LYS A 112 -1.61 -15.23 14.60
N ASN A 113 -0.41 -15.74 14.33
CA ASN A 113 0.57 -15.26 13.35
C ASN A 113 0.03 -15.00 11.92
N LYS A 114 -0.63 -15.98 11.28
CA LYS A 114 -0.93 -15.91 9.82
C LYS A 114 -2.09 -14.95 9.46
N ILE A 115 -3.14 -14.88 10.27
CA ILE A 115 -4.33 -14.06 9.98
C ILE A 115 -3.99 -12.56 10.05
N ILE A 116 -3.25 -12.17 11.08
CA ILE A 116 -2.84 -10.77 11.29
C ILE A 116 -1.93 -10.33 10.14
N LEU A 117 -0.95 -11.15 9.75
CA LEU A 117 -0.08 -10.88 8.60
C LEU A 117 -0.86 -10.76 7.27
N ILE A 118 -1.88 -11.60 7.04
CA ILE A 118 -2.75 -11.47 5.87
C ILE A 118 -3.47 -10.12 5.88
N SER A 119 -4.02 -9.70 7.03
CA SER A 119 -4.73 -8.42 7.16
C SER A 119 -3.80 -7.21 6.97
N ILE A 120 -2.57 -7.29 7.48
CA ILE A 120 -1.55 -6.25 7.28
C ILE A 120 -1.14 -6.19 5.81
N GLY A 121 -0.84 -7.33 5.19
CA GLY A 121 -0.52 -7.42 3.78
C GLY A 121 -1.60 -6.75 2.95
N LYS A 122 -2.87 -7.15 3.14
CA LYS A 122 -4.04 -6.53 2.48
C LYS A 122 -4.09 -5.02 2.71
N SER A 123 -3.86 -4.55 3.94
CA SER A 123 -3.87 -3.11 4.23
C SER A 123 -2.77 -2.36 3.47
N ILE A 124 -1.56 -2.93 3.34
CA ILE A 124 -0.48 -2.32 2.55
C ILE A 124 -0.86 -2.28 1.07
N PHE A 125 -1.40 -3.38 0.53
CA PHE A 125 -1.89 -3.41 -0.85
C PHE A 125 -2.98 -2.36 -1.09
N ASP A 126 -3.99 -2.29 -0.22
CA ASP A 126 -5.07 -1.33 -0.34
C ASP A 126 -4.56 0.11 -0.30
N ILE A 127 -3.66 0.44 0.62
CA ILE A 127 -3.09 1.80 0.72
C ILE A 127 -2.21 2.11 -0.50
N SER A 128 -1.37 1.17 -0.93
CA SER A 128 -0.54 1.33 -2.14
C SER A 128 -1.36 1.50 -3.41
N SER A 129 -2.54 0.86 -3.46
CA SER A 129 -3.48 0.93 -4.59
C SER A 129 -4.21 2.27 -4.70
N VAL A 130 -4.27 3.04 -3.61
CA VAL A 130 -4.92 4.35 -3.56
C VAL A 130 -3.92 5.48 -3.79
N ASN A 131 -2.64 5.29 -3.44
CA ASN A 131 -1.66 6.37 -3.44
C ASN A 131 -0.47 6.09 -4.36
N LYS A 132 -0.65 6.39 -5.65
CA LYS A 132 0.36 6.24 -6.71
C LYS A 132 1.72 6.83 -6.35
N PHE A 133 1.77 7.97 -5.65
CA PHE A 133 3.03 8.65 -5.33
C PHE A 133 3.93 7.89 -4.36
N TRP A 134 3.33 7.05 -3.51
CA TRP A 134 4.04 6.39 -2.41
C TRP A 134 4.26 4.89 -2.67
N VAL A 135 3.90 4.41 -3.87
CA VAL A 135 4.08 3.02 -4.32
C VAL A 135 5.50 2.51 -4.02
N LYS A 136 6.54 3.29 -4.36
CA LYS A 136 7.95 2.91 -4.08
C LYS A 136 8.24 2.71 -2.59
N ILE A 137 7.70 3.59 -1.73
CA ILE A 137 7.90 3.54 -0.28
C ILE A 137 7.21 2.29 0.29
N TYR A 138 6.00 1.99 -0.18
CA TYR A 138 5.27 0.82 0.26
C TYR A 138 5.90 -0.48 -0.22
N ALA A 139 6.48 -0.50 -1.43
CA ALA A 139 7.18 -1.67 -1.95
C ALA A 139 8.46 -1.95 -1.13
N GLU A 140 9.20 -0.90 -0.75
CA GLU A 140 10.35 -0.99 0.15
C GLU A 140 9.97 -1.57 1.52
N LEU A 141 8.89 -1.05 2.12
CA LEU A 141 8.36 -1.57 3.38
C LEU A 141 7.95 -3.04 3.25
N PHE A 142 7.29 -3.40 2.15
CA PHE A 142 6.85 -4.77 1.92
C PHE A 142 8.04 -5.73 1.81
N ASN A 143 9.14 -5.31 1.18
CA ASN A 143 10.38 -6.06 1.13
C ASN A 143 10.99 -6.27 2.53
N GLU A 144 11.04 -5.25 3.38
CA GLU A 144 11.49 -5.39 4.78
C GLU A 144 10.60 -6.33 5.60
N LEU A 145 9.29 -6.28 5.35
CA LEU A 145 8.33 -7.19 5.98
C LEU A 145 8.55 -8.64 5.54
N ILE A 146 8.85 -8.91 4.27
CA ILE A 146 9.19 -10.27 3.82
C ILE A 146 10.46 -10.77 4.51
N LYS A 147 11.49 -9.93 4.63
CA LYS A 147 12.74 -10.29 5.33
C LYS A 147 12.49 -10.63 6.81
N SER A 148 11.56 -9.92 7.45
CA SER A 148 11.20 -10.17 8.85
C SER A 148 10.18 -11.31 9.03
N PHE A 149 9.32 -11.53 8.03
CA PHE A 149 8.19 -12.46 8.07
C PHE A 149 8.03 -13.16 6.69
N PRO A 150 8.75 -14.27 6.44
CA PRO A 150 8.77 -14.92 5.12
C PRO A 150 7.39 -15.29 4.55
N VAL A 151 6.41 -15.58 5.42
CA VAL A 151 5.00 -15.84 5.04
C VAL A 151 4.38 -14.69 4.22
N MET A 152 4.89 -13.46 4.36
CA MET A 152 4.44 -12.31 3.56
C MET A 152 4.68 -12.50 2.06
N LYS A 153 5.69 -13.29 1.66
CA LYS A 153 5.91 -13.61 0.25
C LYS A 153 4.79 -14.47 -0.31
N GLU A 154 4.30 -15.46 0.43
CA GLU A 154 3.13 -16.27 0.04
C GLU A 154 1.88 -15.40 -0.09
N ILE A 155 1.67 -14.47 0.85
CA ILE A 155 0.52 -13.55 0.85
C ILE A 155 0.58 -12.64 -0.40
N CYS A 156 1.77 -12.16 -0.75
CA CYS A 156 1.98 -11.36 -1.95
C CYS A 156 1.60 -12.12 -3.21
N ILE A 157 2.06 -13.36 -3.37
CA ILE A 157 1.79 -14.16 -4.56
C ILE A 157 0.28 -14.42 -4.69
N LYS A 158 -0.41 -14.77 -3.60
CA LYS A 158 -1.88 -14.96 -3.60
C LYS A 158 -2.65 -13.69 -3.97
N ASN A 159 -2.18 -12.53 -3.49
CA ASN A 159 -2.80 -11.26 -3.82
C ASN A 159 -2.52 -10.84 -5.27
N PHE A 160 -1.38 -11.24 -5.85
CA PHE A 160 -1.08 -11.04 -7.25
C PHE A 160 -2.09 -11.75 -8.16
N ASP A 161 -2.45 -13.00 -7.85
CA ASP A 161 -3.50 -13.74 -8.59
C ASP A 161 -4.86 -13.02 -8.52
N SER A 162 -5.20 -12.45 -7.35
CA SER A 162 -6.42 -11.65 -7.19
C SER A 162 -6.37 -10.35 -8.00
N TYR A 163 -5.18 -9.76 -8.16
CA TYR A 163 -4.96 -8.59 -9.00
C TYR A 163 -5.12 -8.91 -10.50
N MET A 164 -4.67 -10.08 -10.97
CA MET A 164 -4.89 -10.52 -12.37
C MET A 164 -6.38 -10.47 -12.74
N ASN A 165 -7.24 -10.93 -11.82
CA ASN A 165 -8.69 -10.94 -12.03
C ASN A 165 -9.31 -9.55 -12.20
N LEU A 166 -8.64 -8.48 -11.77
CA LEU A 166 -9.14 -7.11 -11.95
C LEU A 166 -9.20 -6.69 -13.42
N PHE A 167 -8.47 -7.38 -14.32
CA PHE A 167 -8.48 -7.14 -15.75
C PHE A 167 -9.50 -7.98 -16.52
N ASN A 168 -10.22 -8.89 -15.86
CA ASN A 168 -11.26 -9.69 -16.53
C ASN A 168 -12.39 -8.78 -17.05
N ASN A 169 -12.81 -7.80 -16.25
CA ASN A 169 -13.86 -6.85 -16.62
C ASN A 169 -13.32 -5.42 -16.50
N ILE A 170 -12.94 -4.82 -17.62
CA ILE A 170 -12.58 -3.40 -17.69
C ILE A 170 -13.79 -2.67 -18.23
N GLU A 171 -14.35 -1.80 -17.41
CA GLU A 171 -15.51 -0.98 -17.76
C GLU A 171 -15.02 0.42 -18.08
N VAL A 172 -15.64 1.04 -19.07
CA VAL A 172 -15.58 2.48 -19.29
C VAL A 172 -17.01 2.99 -19.41
N VAL A 173 -17.26 4.16 -18.84
CA VAL A 173 -18.59 4.73 -18.71
C VAL A 173 -18.54 6.17 -19.19
N ASP A 174 -19.57 6.60 -19.90
CA ASP A 174 -19.74 7.99 -20.35
C ASP A 174 -19.95 8.92 -19.13
N GLU A 175 -19.39 10.12 -19.20
CA GLU A 175 -19.49 11.19 -18.19
C GLU A 175 -20.94 11.52 -17.81
N LYS A 176 -21.92 11.22 -18.68
CA LYS A 176 -23.36 11.38 -18.40
C LYS A 176 -23.82 10.71 -17.10
N ASN A 177 -23.24 9.57 -16.74
CA ASN A 177 -23.48 8.95 -15.43
C ASN A 177 -22.31 9.26 -14.49
N TYR A 178 -22.28 10.49 -14.00
CA TYR A 178 -21.15 11.03 -13.24
C TYR A 178 -20.73 10.17 -12.03
N ASP A 179 -21.70 9.64 -11.28
CA ASP A 179 -21.41 8.78 -10.12
C ASP A 179 -20.72 7.48 -10.54
N ASN A 180 -21.17 6.87 -11.64
CA ASN A 180 -20.57 5.65 -12.14
C ASN A 180 -19.23 5.91 -12.83
N PHE A 181 -19.11 7.01 -13.57
CA PHE A 181 -17.86 7.50 -14.14
C PHE A 181 -16.78 7.69 -13.06
N CYS A 182 -17.13 8.37 -11.96
CA CYS A 182 -16.22 8.53 -10.81
C CYS A 182 -15.76 7.19 -10.23
N LYS A 183 -16.66 6.22 -10.08
CA LYS A 183 -16.34 4.88 -9.55
C LYS A 183 -15.43 4.10 -10.48
N VAL A 184 -15.69 4.16 -11.78
CA VAL A 184 -14.90 3.47 -12.80
C VAL A 184 -13.51 4.08 -12.90
N ASN A 185 -13.38 5.41 -12.94
CA ASN A 185 -12.08 6.09 -12.94
C ASN A 185 -11.24 5.72 -11.72
N LYS A 186 -11.84 5.70 -10.53
CA LYS A 186 -11.17 5.26 -9.31
C LYS A 186 -10.68 3.81 -9.39
N THR A 187 -11.46 2.94 -10.05
CA THR A 187 -11.08 1.54 -10.27
C THR A 187 -9.92 1.42 -11.26
N ASN A 188 -9.92 2.23 -12.32
CA ASN A 188 -8.83 2.30 -13.30
C ASN A 188 -7.54 2.84 -12.67
N GLU A 189 -7.62 3.89 -11.86
CA GLU A 189 -6.48 4.39 -11.08
C GLU A 189 -5.94 3.34 -10.10
N LYS A 190 -6.83 2.57 -9.48
CA LYS A 190 -6.46 1.46 -8.60
C LYS A 190 -5.67 0.39 -9.35
N ARG A 191 -6.12 0.00 -10.56
CA ARG A 191 -5.39 -0.94 -11.43
C ARG A 191 -3.99 -0.43 -11.75
N ARG A 192 -3.87 0.81 -12.26
CA ARG A 192 -2.58 1.43 -12.60
C ARG A 192 -1.63 1.48 -11.40
N SER A 193 -2.13 1.87 -10.23
CA SER A 193 -1.31 1.95 -9.00
C SER A 193 -0.83 0.57 -8.53
N LEU A 194 -1.68 -0.46 -8.63
CA LEU A 194 -1.29 -1.84 -8.33
C LEU A 194 -0.28 -2.39 -9.34
N THR A 195 -0.45 -2.08 -10.62
CA THR A 195 0.50 -2.45 -11.68
C THR A 195 1.88 -1.86 -11.36
N ASP A 196 1.96 -0.57 -11.06
CA ASP A 196 3.22 0.06 -10.66
C ASP A 196 3.79 -0.59 -9.40
N PHE A 197 2.95 -0.87 -8.39
CA PHE A 197 3.38 -1.55 -7.17
C PHE A 197 4.02 -2.92 -7.44
N TYR A 198 3.38 -3.76 -8.25
CA TYR A 198 3.93 -5.08 -8.57
C TYR A 198 5.20 -5.00 -9.42
N THR A 199 5.34 -4.01 -10.31
CA THR A 199 6.62 -3.80 -11.01
C THR A 199 7.73 -3.39 -10.05
N LYS A 200 7.44 -2.56 -9.03
CA LYS A 200 8.43 -2.27 -7.96
C LYS A 200 8.74 -3.49 -7.11
N LEU A 201 7.76 -4.35 -6.79
CA LEU A 201 8.04 -5.61 -6.10
C LEU A 201 8.90 -6.57 -6.93
N PHE A 202 8.75 -6.58 -8.26
CA PHE A 202 9.65 -7.31 -9.15
C PHE A 202 11.10 -6.82 -9.03
N THR A 203 11.33 -5.50 -8.95
CA THR A 203 12.70 -4.96 -8.75
C THR A 203 13.35 -5.36 -7.41
N TYR A 204 12.57 -5.90 -6.46
CA TYR A 204 13.06 -6.46 -5.20
C TYR A 204 13.17 -8.00 -5.22
N ASP A 205 13.06 -8.65 -6.38
CA ASP A 205 13.07 -10.12 -6.56
C ASP A 205 11.98 -10.87 -5.76
N ILE A 206 10.88 -10.17 -5.45
CA ILE A 206 9.73 -10.76 -4.76
C ILE A 206 8.88 -11.54 -5.75
N LEU A 207 8.63 -10.96 -6.93
CA LEU A 207 7.93 -11.58 -8.04
C LEU A 207 8.93 -12.12 -9.07
N SER A 208 8.60 -13.25 -9.69
CA SER A 208 9.44 -13.83 -10.74
C SER A 208 9.13 -13.23 -12.12
N ARG A 209 10.09 -13.35 -13.04
CA ARG A 209 9.88 -13.03 -14.47
C ARG A 209 8.66 -13.75 -15.04
N LYS A 210 8.41 -15.00 -14.64
CA LYS A 210 7.22 -15.76 -15.05
C LYS A 210 5.91 -15.07 -14.66
N ASN A 211 5.84 -14.48 -13.46
CA ASN A 211 4.65 -13.74 -13.02
C ASN A 211 4.41 -12.50 -13.89
N MET A 212 5.48 -11.74 -14.18
CA MET A 212 5.39 -10.53 -15.00
C MET A 212 5.02 -10.83 -16.46
N PHE A 213 5.59 -11.88 -17.06
CA PHE A 213 5.18 -12.31 -18.39
C PHE A 213 3.72 -12.77 -18.43
N SER A 214 3.25 -13.46 -17.38
CA SER A 214 1.85 -13.91 -17.32
C SER A 214 0.87 -12.75 -17.36
N ILE A 215 1.13 -11.64 -16.64
CA ILE A 215 0.23 -10.47 -16.68
C ILE A 215 0.31 -9.77 -18.04
N LEU A 216 1.52 -9.59 -18.57
CA LEU A 216 1.71 -8.96 -19.87
C LEU A 216 0.97 -9.70 -20.98
N PHE A 217 1.07 -11.03 -21.04
CA PHE A 217 0.35 -11.82 -22.03
C PHE A 217 -1.17 -11.69 -21.91
N GLU A 218 -1.72 -11.73 -20.69
CA GLU A 218 -3.16 -11.53 -20.49
C GLU A 218 -3.62 -10.13 -20.93
N LEU A 219 -2.83 -9.09 -20.62
CA LEU A 219 -3.14 -7.72 -21.04
C LEU A 219 -3.05 -7.56 -22.56
N ILE A 220 -2.00 -8.07 -23.20
CA ILE A 220 -1.82 -7.98 -24.66
C ILE A 220 -2.92 -8.75 -25.39
N LYS A 221 -3.23 -9.97 -24.93
CA LYS A 221 -4.33 -10.77 -25.48
C LYS A 221 -5.65 -10.02 -25.40
N LYS A 222 -5.93 -9.38 -24.25
CA LYS A 222 -7.12 -8.56 -24.07
C LYS A 222 -7.10 -7.33 -24.99
N MET A 223 -5.97 -6.62 -25.09
CA MET A 223 -5.81 -5.47 -25.97
C MET A 223 -6.06 -5.84 -27.44
N LYS A 224 -5.52 -6.97 -27.90
CA LYS A 224 -5.73 -7.49 -29.26
C LYS A 224 -7.21 -7.79 -29.52
N TYR A 225 -7.91 -8.39 -28.55
CA TYR A 225 -9.35 -8.62 -28.65
C TYR A 225 -10.12 -7.30 -28.77
N GLU A 226 -9.89 -6.35 -27.88
CA GLU A 226 -10.59 -5.04 -27.90
C GLU A 226 -10.26 -4.21 -29.15
N THR A 227 -9.04 -4.36 -29.71
CA THR A 227 -8.64 -3.73 -30.97
C THR A 227 -9.48 -4.23 -32.15
N LYS A 228 -9.74 -5.54 -32.22
CA LYS A 228 -10.62 -6.12 -33.24
C LYS A 228 -12.07 -5.64 -33.11
N HIS A 229 -12.52 -5.38 -31.90
CA HIS A 229 -13.85 -4.85 -31.60
C HIS A 229 -13.93 -3.31 -31.63
N LYS A 230 -12.80 -2.61 -31.87
CA LYS A 230 -12.69 -1.15 -31.92
C LYS A 230 -13.13 -0.43 -30.63
N ASN A 231 -12.95 -1.07 -29.47
CA ASN A 231 -13.30 -0.50 -28.16
C ASN A 231 -12.19 0.40 -27.62
N VAL A 232 -12.02 1.58 -28.22
CA VAL A 232 -10.91 2.52 -27.97
C VAL A 232 -10.68 2.81 -26.50
N GLU A 233 -11.74 3.10 -25.74
CA GLU A 233 -11.62 3.49 -24.35
C GLU A 233 -11.05 2.36 -23.46
N ILE A 234 -11.48 1.12 -23.73
CA ILE A 234 -10.96 -0.06 -23.03
C ILE A 234 -9.51 -0.33 -23.45
N MET A 235 -9.20 -0.16 -24.74
CA MET A 235 -7.83 -0.30 -25.25
C MET A 235 -6.87 0.68 -24.56
N GLU A 236 -7.29 1.94 -24.36
CA GLU A 236 -6.51 2.94 -23.63
C GLU A 236 -6.25 2.51 -22.18
N GLU A 237 -7.26 2.02 -21.47
CA GLU A 237 -7.11 1.56 -20.09
C GLU A 237 -6.21 0.31 -19.95
N ILE A 238 -6.27 -0.61 -20.92
CA ILE A 238 -5.35 -1.75 -20.97
C ILE A 238 -3.93 -1.28 -21.26
N PHE A 239 -3.76 -0.42 -22.27
CA PHE A 239 -2.46 0.08 -22.70
C PHE A 239 -1.73 0.79 -21.56
N GLU A 240 -2.42 1.61 -20.75
CA GLU A 240 -1.79 2.27 -19.59
C GLU A 240 -1.10 1.27 -18.65
N ASN A 241 -1.68 0.09 -18.45
CA ASN A 241 -1.08 -0.94 -17.60
C ASN A 241 0.07 -1.67 -18.30
N ILE A 242 -0.03 -1.93 -19.61
CA ILE A 242 1.09 -2.48 -20.41
C ILE A 242 2.28 -1.52 -20.37
N ASN A 243 2.04 -0.23 -20.61
CA ASN A 243 3.02 0.83 -20.60
C ASN A 243 3.74 0.90 -19.24
N ILE A 244 3.00 0.94 -18.12
CA ILE A 244 3.59 0.93 -16.78
C ILE A 244 4.54 -0.26 -16.58
N ILE A 245 4.17 -1.46 -17.04
CA ILE A 245 5.03 -2.64 -16.89
C ILE A 245 6.28 -2.51 -17.74
N LEU A 246 6.13 -2.22 -19.03
CA LEU A 246 7.24 -2.22 -19.97
C LEU A 246 8.21 -1.05 -19.73
N SER A 247 7.73 0.17 -19.46
CA SER A 247 8.60 1.29 -19.08
C SER A 247 9.38 1.01 -17.78
N ASN A 248 8.77 0.33 -16.80
CA ASN A 248 9.44 0.09 -15.52
C ASN A 248 10.43 -1.08 -15.54
N ILE A 249 10.13 -2.16 -16.28
CA ILE A 249 10.90 -3.42 -16.20
C ILE A 249 11.25 -4.04 -17.55
N GLY A 250 10.88 -3.43 -18.68
CA GLY A 250 11.08 -3.96 -20.04
C GLY A 250 12.55 -4.30 -20.31
N LYS A 251 13.46 -3.35 -20.05
CA LYS A 251 14.91 -3.56 -20.16
C LYS A 251 15.43 -4.68 -19.25
N ASN A 252 14.81 -4.92 -18.09
CA ASN A 252 15.20 -6.02 -17.19
C ASN A 252 14.78 -7.40 -17.71
N ILE A 253 13.83 -7.47 -18.65
CA ILE A 253 13.28 -8.72 -19.17
C ILE A 253 13.54 -8.91 -20.68
N GLU A 254 14.30 -8.00 -21.30
CA GLU A 254 14.57 -7.94 -22.75
C GLU A 254 15.21 -9.22 -23.31
N ASN A 255 16.10 -9.86 -22.55
CA ASN A 255 16.93 -10.99 -22.97
C ASN A 255 16.16 -12.33 -22.94
N SER A 256 14.89 -12.35 -23.33
CA SER A 256 14.08 -13.56 -23.36
C SER A 256 13.24 -13.66 -24.61
N GLU A 257 13.11 -14.86 -25.18
CA GLU A 257 12.23 -15.13 -26.33
C GLU A 257 10.79 -14.66 -26.09
N LYS A 258 10.33 -14.72 -24.83
CA LYS A 258 9.01 -14.23 -24.43
C LYS A 258 8.87 -12.72 -24.58
N TYR A 259 9.94 -11.96 -24.37
CA TYR A 259 9.94 -10.52 -24.57
C TYR A 259 9.87 -10.18 -26.05
N THR A 260 10.65 -10.85 -26.90
CA THR A 260 10.58 -10.69 -28.36
C THR A 260 9.15 -10.94 -28.87
N PHE A 261 8.52 -12.04 -28.45
CA PHE A 261 7.13 -12.32 -28.80
C PHE A 261 6.14 -11.25 -28.30
N ILE A 262 6.38 -10.65 -27.12
CA ILE A 262 5.59 -9.51 -26.62
C ILE A 262 5.74 -8.29 -27.53
N CYS A 263 6.95 -7.95 -27.94
CA CYS A 263 7.20 -6.83 -28.85
C CYS A 263 6.49 -7.04 -30.18
N GLU A 264 6.61 -8.24 -30.77
CA GLU A 264 5.93 -8.61 -32.01
C GLU A 264 4.40 -8.45 -31.91
N GLU A 265 3.78 -8.93 -30.83
CA GLU A 265 2.33 -8.79 -30.62
C GLU A 265 1.90 -7.33 -30.43
N ILE A 266 2.71 -6.50 -29.77
CA ILE A 266 2.40 -5.07 -29.60
C ILE A 266 2.57 -4.32 -30.93
N ILE A 267 3.56 -4.66 -31.75
CA ILE A 267 3.74 -4.13 -33.11
C ILE A 267 2.55 -4.51 -33.99
N GLU A 268 2.06 -5.74 -33.92
CA GLU A 268 0.85 -6.15 -34.65
C GLU A 268 -0.38 -5.32 -34.25
N ILE A 269 -0.55 -5.07 -32.95
CA ILE A 269 -1.61 -4.19 -32.44
C ILE A 269 -1.43 -2.77 -32.98
N TYR A 270 -0.22 -2.22 -32.94
CA TYR A 270 0.10 -0.90 -33.48
C TYR A 270 -0.30 -0.79 -34.96
N ASN A 271 0.15 -1.72 -35.79
CA ASN A 271 -0.14 -1.75 -37.23
C ASN A 271 -1.65 -1.87 -37.51
N LEU A 272 -2.37 -2.64 -36.69
CA LEU A 272 -3.82 -2.75 -36.80
C LEU A 272 -4.52 -1.42 -36.44
N ILE A 273 -4.06 -0.72 -35.41
CA ILE A 273 -4.64 0.58 -35.01
C ILE A 273 -4.35 1.65 -36.08
N ASP A 274 -3.13 1.67 -36.62
CA ASP A 274 -2.71 2.64 -37.64
C ASP A 274 -3.46 2.45 -38.96
N SER A 275 -3.49 1.22 -39.49
CA SER A 275 -4.21 0.89 -40.74
C SER A 275 -5.71 1.15 -40.66
N THR A 276 -6.30 0.99 -39.47
CA THR A 276 -7.74 1.21 -39.25
C THR A 276 -8.08 2.65 -38.84
N GLY A 277 -7.09 3.45 -38.45
CA GLY A 277 -7.27 4.82 -37.95
C GLY A 277 -8.10 4.91 -36.67
N ILE A 278 -8.15 3.85 -35.86
CA ILE A 278 -9.08 3.72 -34.71
C ILE A 278 -8.74 4.73 -33.60
N SER A 279 -7.46 4.96 -33.29
CA SER A 279 -7.05 5.92 -32.26
C SER A 279 -5.64 6.46 -32.49
N LYS A 280 -5.55 7.74 -32.86
CA LYS A 280 -4.26 8.46 -32.98
C LYS A 280 -3.53 8.55 -31.64
N LYS A 281 -4.27 8.69 -30.54
CA LYS A 281 -3.71 8.79 -29.19
C LYS A 281 -2.95 7.52 -28.80
N LEU A 282 -3.48 6.35 -29.14
CA LEU A 282 -2.80 5.07 -28.90
C LEU A 282 -1.56 4.90 -29.78
N ILE A 283 -1.62 5.31 -31.06
CA ILE A 283 -0.47 5.28 -31.97
C ILE A 283 0.70 6.09 -31.41
N PHE A 284 0.46 7.33 -30.97
CA PHE A 284 1.50 8.16 -30.36
C PHE A 284 2.09 7.51 -29.11
N LYS A 285 1.23 7.03 -28.20
CA LYS A 285 1.72 6.40 -26.97
C LYS A 285 2.50 5.10 -27.20
N LEU A 286 2.09 4.29 -28.19
CA LEU A 286 2.81 3.08 -28.59
C LEU A 286 4.16 3.45 -29.21
N SER A 287 4.20 4.49 -30.04
CA SER A 287 5.45 5.01 -30.62
C SER A 287 6.42 5.48 -29.53
N ASP A 288 5.93 6.25 -28.54
CA ASP A 288 6.73 6.70 -27.39
C ASP A 288 7.30 5.50 -26.61
N LEU A 289 6.49 4.45 -26.42
CA LEU A 289 6.90 3.22 -25.75
C LEU A 289 7.96 2.45 -26.54
N PHE A 290 7.82 2.37 -27.86
CA PHE A 290 8.81 1.72 -28.73
C PHE A 290 10.14 2.48 -28.71
N GLU A 291 10.12 3.81 -28.73
CA GLU A 291 11.31 4.64 -28.58
C GLU A 291 11.99 4.42 -27.21
N GLU A 292 11.22 4.39 -26.11
CA GLU A 292 11.77 4.15 -24.76
C GLU A 292 12.51 2.80 -24.65
N LEU A 293 12.04 1.79 -25.39
CA LEU A 293 12.51 0.42 -25.34
C LEU A 293 13.44 0.04 -26.51
N ASP A 294 13.78 0.99 -27.38
CA ASP A 294 14.62 0.77 -28.55
C ASP A 294 14.06 -0.36 -29.46
N ILE A 295 12.73 -0.42 -29.62
CA ILE A 295 12.03 -1.39 -30.48
C ILE A 295 11.91 -0.82 -31.89
N GLU A 296 12.39 -1.55 -32.89
CA GLU A 296 12.20 -1.20 -34.31
C GLU A 296 10.81 -1.67 -34.79
N TYR A 297 10.02 -0.77 -35.39
CA TYR A 297 8.62 -1.02 -35.76
C TYR A 297 8.19 -0.46 -37.14
N GLU A 298 9.16 -0.14 -38.01
CA GLU A 298 8.91 0.28 -39.40
C GLU A 298 8.51 -0.88 -40.34
#